data_AF-V4K5B2-F1
#
_entry.id   AF-V4K5B2-F1
#
_cell.length_a   1.000
_cell.length_b   1.000
_cell.length_c   1.000
_cell.angle_alpha   90.00
_cell.angle_beta   90.00
_cell.angle_gamma   90.00
#
_symmetry.space_group_name_H-M   'P 1'
#
loop_
_entity.id
_entity.type
_entity.pdbx_description
1 polymer ?
#
loop_
_entity_poly.entity_id
_entity_poly.type
_entity_poly.pdbx_seq_one_letter_code
_entity_poly.pdbx_strand_id
1 'polypeptide(L)'
;MEAQAEIQQGVKVLERYMLLGRPLVEAMIVEDPDGRRYYNVIEPKLDTRVRQDSLTELLSLVSKDALLLEKVNAAATVEKRL
;
A
#
# COMPACT_ATOMS: atom_id res chain seq x y z
N MET A 1 8.53 -12.44 6.89
CA MET A 1 7.25 -12.97 7.40
C MET A 1 6.99 -12.19 8.67
N GLU A 2 6.36 -11.01 8.61
CA GLU A 2 6.04 -10.23 9.82
C GLU A 2 5.24 -8.97 9.48
N ALA A 3 3.92 -9.12 9.57
CA ALA A 3 2.97 -8.06 9.95
C ALA A 3 1.65 -8.77 10.29
N GLN A 4 1.71 -9.74 11.20
CA GLN A 4 0.51 -10.01 11.99
C GLN A 4 0.37 -8.79 12.89
N ALA A 5 -0.46 -7.83 12.48
CA ALA A 5 -0.99 -6.85 13.42
C ALA A 5 -1.44 -7.66 14.63
N GLU A 6 -0.89 -7.35 15.81
CA GLU A 6 -1.28 -8.00 17.05
C GLU A 6 -2.79 -7.80 17.22
N ILE A 7 -3.57 -8.80 16.80
CA ILE A 7 -5.00 -8.83 17.04
C ILE A 7 -5.09 -8.98 18.55
N GLN A 8 -5.42 -7.88 19.24
CA GLN A 8 -5.64 -7.88 20.69
C GLN A 8 -6.57 -9.05 21.05
N GLN A 9 -6.23 -9.80 22.11
CA GLN A 9 -7.02 -10.95 22.53
C GLN A 9 -8.51 -10.57 22.66
N GLY A 10 -9.37 -11.29 21.95
CA GLY A 10 -10.82 -11.06 21.95
C GLY A 10 -11.38 -10.32 20.74
N VAL A 11 -10.54 -9.84 19.80
CA VAL A 11 -11.00 -9.19 18.57
C VAL A 11 -11.32 -10.23 17.49
N LYS A 12 -12.54 -10.18 16.93
CA LYS A 12 -13.02 -11.06 15.87
C LYS A 12 -12.85 -10.39 14.51
N VAL A 13 -12.17 -11.05 13.57
CA VAL A 13 -12.13 -10.61 12.17
C VAL A 13 -13.48 -10.95 11.51
N LEU A 14 -14.17 -9.92 10.99
CA LEU A 14 -15.44 -10.08 10.28
C LEU A 14 -15.23 -10.23 8.78
N GLU A 15 -14.38 -9.39 8.21
CA GLU A 15 -14.16 -9.36 6.76
C GLU A 15 -12.75 -8.88 6.42
N ARG A 16 -12.21 -9.35 5.30
CA ARG A 16 -10.95 -8.88 4.73
C ARG A 16 -11.04 -8.91 3.21
N TYR A 17 -10.79 -7.77 2.57
CA TYR A 17 -10.87 -7.64 1.11
C TYR A 17 -9.82 -6.68 0.57
N MET A 18 -9.42 -6.88 -0.68
CA MET A 18 -8.50 -5.97 -1.39
C MET A 18 -9.26 -4.74 -1.86
N LEU A 19 -8.70 -3.56 -1.61
CA LEU A 19 -9.33 -2.29 -2.00
C LEU A 19 -8.97 -1.91 -3.44
N LEU A 20 -7.67 -1.74 -3.73
CA LEU A 20 -7.17 -1.28 -5.03
C LEU A 20 -5.73 -1.76 -5.27
N GLY A 21 -5.30 -1.64 -6.53
CA GLY A 21 -4.02 -2.08 -7.10
C GLY A 21 -2.75 -1.58 -6.39
N ARG A 22 -1.59 -1.83 -7.02
CA ARG A 22 -0.30 -1.71 -6.34
C ARG A 22 -0.05 -0.26 -5.85
N PRO A 23 0.57 -0.11 -4.66
CA PRO A 23 1.01 -1.19 -3.79
C PRO A 23 -0.18 -1.80 -3.04
N LEU A 24 -0.22 -3.14 -2.91
CA LEU A 24 -1.43 -3.89 -2.50
C LEU A 24 -1.99 -3.39 -1.15
N VAL A 25 -3.13 -2.69 -1.19
CA VAL A 25 -3.84 -2.22 0.00
C VAL A 25 -5.01 -3.15 0.30
N GLU A 26 -5.12 -3.53 1.57
CA GLU A 26 -6.21 -4.37 2.06
C GLU A 26 -7.02 -3.64 3.14
N ALA A 27 -8.32 -3.90 3.16
CA ALA A 27 -9.19 -3.52 4.26
C ALA A 27 -9.48 -4.75 5.13
N MET A 28 -9.48 -4.55 6.44
CA MET A 28 -9.87 -5.56 7.42
C MET A 28 -10.89 -4.96 8.39
N ILE A 29 -12.07 -5.58 8.46
CA ILE A 29 -13.12 -5.22 9.41
C ILE A 29 -13.00 -6.15 10.62
N VAL A 30 -12.91 -5.56 11.80
CA VAL A 30 -12.81 -6.30 13.07
C VAL A 30 -13.88 -5.84 14.05
N GLU A 31 -14.31 -6.74 14.93
CA GLU A 31 -15.28 -6.49 16.01
C GLU A 31 -14.62 -6.76 17.36
N ASP A 32 -14.73 -5.82 18.30
CA ASP A 32 -14.24 -5.98 19.67
C ASP A 32 -15.27 -6.73 20.55
N PRO A 33 -14.89 -7.14 21.78
CA PRO A 33 -15.81 -7.81 22.70
C PRO A 33 -17.06 -7.00 23.08
N ASP A 34 -17.01 -5.67 22.94
CA ASP A 34 -18.12 -4.75 23.21
C ASP A 34 -19.07 -4.61 22.00
N GLY A 35 -18.79 -5.32 20.90
CA GLY A 35 -19.58 -5.31 19.67
C GLY A 35 -19.31 -4.10 18.76
N ARG A 36 -18.26 -3.31 19.01
CA ARG A 36 -17.89 -2.19 18.16
C ARG A 36 -17.05 -2.68 16.99
N ARG A 37 -17.29 -2.09 15.82
CA ARG A 37 -16.60 -2.45 14.58
C ARG A 37 -15.58 -1.40 14.19
N TYR A 38 -14.41 -1.86 13.80
CA TYR A 38 -13.31 -1.03 13.34
C TYR A 38 -12.93 -1.40 11.92
N TYR A 39 -12.58 -0.38 11.16
CA TYR A 39 -12.10 -0.50 9.79
C TYR A 39 -10.60 -0.23 9.77
N ASN A 40 -9.82 -1.28 9.55
CA ASN A 40 -8.37 -1.20 9.51
C ASN A 40 -7.88 -1.26 8.07
N VAL A 41 -7.10 -0.25 7.67
CA VAL A 41 -6.39 -0.25 6.38
C VAL A 41 -5.01 -0.86 6.61
N ILE A 42 -4.69 -1.91 5.86
CA ILE A 42 -3.39 -2.57 5.85
C ILE A 42 -2.67 -2.10 4.59
N GLU A 43 -1.75 -1.17 4.78
CA GLU A 43 -0.87 -0.69 3.73
C GLU A 43 0.47 -1.44 3.79
N PRO A 44 1.07 -1.75 2.64
CA PRO A 44 2.40 -2.34 2.62
C PRO A 44 3.40 -1.31 3.11
N LYS A 45 4.39 -1.75 3.89
CA LYS A 45 5.50 -0.87 4.27
C LYS A 45 6.15 -0.33 3.00
N LEU A 46 6.43 0.98 2.97
CA LEU A 46 7.13 1.63 1.87
C LEU A 46 8.62 1.24 1.87
N ASP A 47 8.92 -0.05 1.67
CA ASP A 47 10.28 -0.54 1.49
C ASP A 47 10.76 -0.29 0.05
N THR A 48 12.05 -0.56 -0.20
CA THR A 48 12.68 -0.31 -1.50
C THR A 48 11.99 -1.08 -2.64
N ARG A 49 11.44 -2.27 -2.36
CA ARG A 49 10.81 -3.12 -3.38
C ARG A 49 9.42 -2.61 -3.73
N VAL A 50 8.61 -2.26 -2.74
CA VAL A 50 7.28 -1.66 -2.95
C VAL A 50 7.41 -0.37 -3.76
N ARG A 51 8.40 0.47 -3.44
CA ARG A 51 8.69 1.69 -4.20
C ARG A 51 9.10 1.41 -5.66
N GLN A 52 9.97 0.43 -5.90
CA GLN A 52 10.37 0.05 -7.26
C GLN A 52 9.20 -0.47 -8.09
N ASP A 53 8.34 -1.31 -7.49
CA ASP A 53 7.16 -1.86 -8.16
C ASP A 53 6.17 -0.73 -8.52
N SER A 54 5.88 0.18 -7.58
CA SER A 54 5.01 1.34 -7.82
C SER A 54 5.58 2.29 -8.87
N LEU A 55 6.89 2.56 -8.85
CA LEU A 55 7.55 3.38 -9.87
C LEU A 55 7.45 2.74 -11.26
N THR A 56 7.64 1.42 -11.35
CA THR A 56 7.56 0.70 -12.62
C THR A 56 6.15 0.77 -13.22
N GLU A 57 5.11 0.63 -12.39
CA GLU A 57 3.73 0.79 -12.83
C GLU A 57 3.42 2.23 -13.28
N LEU A 58 3.87 3.22 -12.51
CA LEU A 58 3.74 4.63 -12.91
C LEU A 58 4.42 4.90 -14.25
N LEU A 59 5.65 4.42 -14.43
CA LEU A 59 6.39 4.51 -15.70
C LEU A 59 5.65 3.85 -16.85
N SER A 60 5.03 2.68 -16.63
CA SER A 60 4.22 1.99 -17.64
C SER A 60 3.01 2.84 -18.07
N LEU A 61 2.29 3.43 -17.12
CA LEU A 61 1.13 4.28 -17.37
C LEU A 61 1.49 5.57 -18.12
N VAL A 62 2.62 6.19 -17.77
CA VAL A 62 3.07 7.45 -18.38
C VAL A 62 3.93 7.26 -19.64
N SER A 63 4.36 6.03 -19.96
CA SER A 63 5.26 5.75 -21.10
C SER A 63 4.73 6.22 -22.47
N LYS A 64 3.42 6.45 -22.58
CA LYS A 64 2.76 6.96 -23.79
C LYS A 64 2.80 8.50 -23.89
N ASP A 65 3.22 9.19 -22.85
CA ASP A 65 3.36 10.64 -22.78
C ASP A 65 4.82 11.01 -22.42
N ALA A 66 5.56 11.52 -23.42
CA ALA A 66 6.97 11.83 -23.28
C ALA A 66 7.27 12.92 -22.24
N LEU A 67 6.36 13.90 -22.06
CA LEU A 67 6.54 15.00 -21.10
C LEU A 67 6.31 14.53 -19.67
N LEU A 68 5.34 13.63 -19.45
CA LEU A 68 5.11 13.01 -18.16
C LEU A 68 6.23 12.03 -17.78
N LEU A 69 6.74 11.26 -18.75
CA LEU A 69 7.86 10.34 -18.55
C LEU A 69 9.14 11.08 -18.10
N GLU A 70 9.44 12.24 -18.67
CA GLU A 70 10.59 13.07 -18.28
C GLU A 70 10.47 13.55 -16.82
N LYS A 71 9.28 14.04 -16.42
CA LYS A 71 9.02 14.53 -15.06
C LYS A 71 9.11 13.43 -14.00
N VAL A 72 8.60 12.24 -14.29
CA VAL A 72 8.67 11.09 -13.36
C VAL A 72 10.12 10.63 -13.17
N ASN A 73 10.90 10.57 -14.26
CA ASN A 73 12.32 10.21 -14.18
C ASN A 73 13.16 11.25 -13.41
N ALA A 74 12.86 12.54 -13.55
CA ALA A 74 13.52 13.61 -12.80
C ALA A 74 13.24 13.52 -11.28
N ALA A 75 12.02 13.18 -10.87
CA ALA A 75 11.68 12.99 -9.46
C ALA A 75 12.43 11.79 -8.84
N ALA A 76 12.53 10.67 -9.57
CA ALA A 76 13.27 9.48 -9.13
C ALA A 76 14.80 9.72 -8.96
N THR A 77 15.36 10.73 -9.63
CA THR A 77 16.78 11.11 -9.48
C THR A 77 17.04 11.98 -8.26
N VAL A 78 16.04 12.69 -7.74
CA VAL A 78 16.15 13.51 -6.53
C VAL A 78 16.17 12.62 -5.28
N GLU A 79 15.35 11.58 -5.22
CA GLU A 79 15.33 10.63 -4.09
C GLU A 79 16.63 9.83 -3.94
N LYS A 80 17.40 9.61 -5.01
CA LYS A 80 18.71 8.94 -4.94
C LYS A 80 19.83 9.81 -4.33
N ARG A 81 19.59 11.10 -4.11
CA ARG A 81 20.58 12.06 -3.59
C ARG A 81 20.39 12.45 -2.13
N LEU A 82 19.37 11.90 -1.45
CA LEU A 82 19.13 12.01 -0.01
C LEU A 82 19.45 10.67 0.67
#